data_AF-F7K063-F1
#
_entry.id   AF-F7K063-F1
#
_cell.length_a   1.000
_cell.length_b   1.000
_cell.length_c   1.000
_cell.angle_alpha   90.00
_cell.angle_beta   90.00
_cell.angle_gamma   90.00
#
_symmetry.space_group_name_H-M   'P 1'
#
loop_
_entity.id
_entity.type
_entity.pdbx_description
1 polymer ?
#
loop_
_entity_poly.entity_id
_entity_poly.type
_entity_poly.pdbx_seq_one_letter_code
_entity_poly.pdbx_strand_id
1 'polypeptide(L)'
;MKRNKLYGTTFCGNEASDYAKEQGYLDYATFVKSFDAVMSNDIIQKTWEIIGYWEQENGIIDNSEEIEELEEQLEDLGEGSEKYEDIQEQIEELKEEQEQSYNQDIFQYFIVSDQGAEMIKQYTDDPLFYNENLDMYVWGVTHCGTSWDYVLTDVKLNCGQEAFE
;
A
#
# COMPACT_ATOMS: atom_id res chain seq x y z
N MET A 1 -6.46 -11.03 -0.65
CA MET A 1 -5.48 -11.60 0.31
C MET A 1 -6.10 -11.60 1.71
N LYS A 2 -5.99 -12.67 2.51
CA LYS A 2 -6.53 -12.67 3.90
C LYS A 2 -5.61 -11.84 4.79
N ARG A 3 -6.02 -10.62 5.16
CA ARG A 3 -5.29 -9.78 6.13
C ARG A 3 -5.28 -10.51 7.48
N ASN A 4 -4.09 -10.91 7.95
CA ASN A 4 -3.93 -11.61 9.24
C ASN A 4 -4.30 -10.65 10.37
N LYS A 5 -5.09 -11.13 11.34
CA LYS A 5 -5.47 -10.34 12.53
C LYS A 5 -4.51 -10.63 13.68
N LEU A 6 -4.10 -9.61 14.43
CA LEU A 6 -3.13 -9.75 15.52
C LEU A 6 -3.81 -9.97 16.87
N TYR A 7 -3.32 -10.96 17.62
CA TYR A 7 -3.71 -11.24 19.00
C TYR A 7 -2.83 -10.43 19.97
N GLY A 8 -3.45 -9.50 20.69
CA GLY A 8 -2.81 -8.73 21.76
C GLY A 8 -2.42 -7.30 21.39
N THR A 9 -1.65 -6.69 22.29
CA THR A 9 -1.17 -5.29 22.22
C THR A 9 0.22 -5.17 21.60
N THR A 10 0.75 -6.27 21.05
CA THR A 10 2.11 -6.35 20.49
C THR A 10 2.11 -6.80 19.03
N PHE A 11 3.07 -6.30 18.26
CA PHE A 11 3.35 -6.73 16.89
C PHE A 11 4.83 -7.09 16.73
N CYS A 12 5.12 -8.32 16.30
CA CYS A 12 6.49 -8.85 16.23
C CYS A 12 7.32 -8.64 17.51
N GLY A 13 6.69 -8.74 18.68
CA GLY A 13 7.33 -8.52 19.99
C GLY A 13 7.46 -7.06 20.43
N ASN A 14 7.04 -6.10 19.60
CA ASN A 14 7.00 -4.68 19.94
C ASN A 14 5.62 -4.30 20.49
N GLU A 15 5.58 -3.66 21.65
CA GLU A 15 4.35 -3.10 22.21
C GLU A 15 3.84 -1.94 21.34
N ALA A 16 2.56 -1.99 20.97
CA ALA A 16 1.87 -0.93 20.22
C ALA A 16 1.78 0.37 21.04
N SER A 17 1.55 1.50 20.37
CA SER A 17 1.28 2.76 21.06
C SER A 17 -0.03 2.72 21.86
N ASP A 18 -0.18 3.59 22.85
CA ASP A 18 -1.44 3.69 23.60
C ASP A 18 -2.59 4.11 22.68
N TYR A 19 -2.31 4.96 21.70
CA TYR A 19 -3.27 5.37 20.67
C TYR A 19 -3.70 4.18 19.79
N ALA A 20 -2.76 3.37 19.32
CA ALA A 20 -3.05 2.15 18.55
C ALA A 20 -3.94 1.18 19.32
N LYS A 21 -3.68 0.98 20.62
CA LYS A 21 -4.52 0.13 21.49
C LYS A 21 -5.93 0.69 21.68
N GLU A 22 -6.05 2.01 21.84
CA GLU A 22 -7.34 2.68 21.98
C GLU A 22 -8.17 2.56 20.70
N GLN A 23 -7.55 2.75 19.54
CA GLN A 23 -8.23 2.69 18.24
C GLN A 23 -8.42 1.25 17.72
N GLY A 24 -7.65 0.29 18.25
CA GLY A 24 -7.72 -1.12 17.86
C GLY A 24 -7.01 -1.44 16.55
N TYR A 25 -6.09 -0.60 16.10
CA TYR A 25 -5.30 -0.77 14.88
C TYR A 25 -3.82 -0.48 15.14
N LEU A 26 -2.93 -1.20 14.46
CA LEU A 26 -1.48 -1.07 14.64
C LEU A 26 -0.98 0.27 14.09
N ASP A 27 -0.17 0.99 14.86
CA ASP A 27 0.47 2.22 14.40
C ASP A 27 1.75 1.97 13.58
N TYR A 28 2.07 2.89 12.68
CA TYR A 28 3.27 2.85 11.83
C TYR A 28 4.56 2.80 12.65
N ALA A 29 4.62 3.50 13.80
CA ALA A 29 5.83 3.52 14.63
C ALA A 29 6.15 2.13 15.20
N THR A 30 5.14 1.33 15.51
CA THR A 30 5.28 -0.06 15.95
C THR A 30 5.50 -0.99 14.77
N PHE A 31 4.83 -0.75 13.64
CA PHE A 31 5.02 -1.51 12.40
C PHE A 31 6.49 -1.50 11.95
N VAL A 32 7.14 -0.33 11.87
CA VAL A 32 8.51 -0.22 11.35
C VAL A 32 9.56 -0.85 12.26
N LYS A 33 9.31 -0.95 13.57
CA LYS A 33 10.20 -1.66 14.51
C LYS A 33 10.30 -3.16 14.21
N SER A 34 9.46 -3.71 13.34
CA SER A 34 9.46 -5.13 13.01
C SER A 34 10.45 -5.52 11.90
N PHE A 35 10.97 -4.56 11.13
CA PHE A 35 11.86 -4.85 9.97
C PHE A 35 13.00 -3.85 9.74
N ASP A 36 13.33 -3.02 10.74
CA ASP A 36 14.50 -2.11 10.76
C ASP A 36 14.72 -1.29 9.47
N ALA A 37 13.71 -0.49 9.10
CA ALA A 37 13.76 0.35 7.92
C ALA A 37 14.84 1.47 8.03
N VAL A 38 15.61 1.69 6.95
CA VAL A 38 16.66 2.71 6.90
C VAL A 38 16.26 3.85 5.97
N MET A 39 16.06 5.04 6.52
CA MET A 39 15.66 6.22 5.75
C MET A 39 16.70 6.60 4.69
N SER A 40 16.26 6.76 3.45
CA SER A 40 17.10 7.11 2.31
C SER A 40 16.31 7.87 1.23
N ASN A 41 15.92 9.11 1.53
CA ASN A 41 15.03 9.92 0.67
C ASN A 41 15.54 10.15 -0.76
N ASP A 42 16.86 10.10 -0.97
CA ASP A 42 17.44 10.37 -2.28
C ASP A 42 17.73 9.10 -3.09
N ILE A 43 17.44 7.89 -2.56
CA ILE A 43 17.91 6.63 -3.17
C ILE A 43 17.39 6.45 -4.59
N ILE A 44 16.09 6.59 -4.80
CA ILE A 44 15.48 6.43 -6.13
C ILE A 44 15.99 7.53 -7.06
N GLN A 45 15.91 8.81 -6.65
CA GLN A 45 16.36 9.94 -7.47
C GLN A 45 17.82 9.79 -7.94
N LYS A 46 18.72 9.34 -7.06
CA LYS A 46 20.16 9.20 -7.39
C LYS A 46 20.48 7.97 -8.21
N THR A 47 19.58 6.98 -8.28
CA THR A 47 19.89 5.68 -8.90
C THR A 47 19.10 5.40 -10.17
N TRP A 48 17.95 6.05 -10.39
CA TRP A 48 17.04 5.70 -11.48
C TRP A 48 17.68 5.76 -12.89
N GLU A 49 18.58 6.73 -13.14
CA GLU A 49 19.27 6.85 -14.45
C GLU A 49 20.51 5.97 -14.59
N ILE A 50 21.06 5.48 -13.46
CA ILE A 50 22.42 4.91 -13.42
C ILE A 50 22.36 3.40 -13.21
N ILE A 51 21.50 2.96 -12.29
CA ILE A 51 21.48 1.59 -11.78
C ILE A 51 20.30 0.81 -12.33
N GLY A 52 19.28 1.47 -12.89
CA GLY A 52 18.14 0.83 -13.54
C GLY A 52 16.80 1.27 -12.95
N TYR A 53 15.73 0.66 -13.46
CA TYR A 53 14.36 1.00 -13.08
C TYR A 53 14.01 0.47 -11.69
N TRP A 54 13.14 1.21 -11.00
CA TRP A 54 12.52 0.80 -9.74
C TRP A 54 11.10 0.35 -10.06
N GLU A 55 10.88 -0.96 -10.06
CA GLU A 55 9.56 -1.55 -10.30
C GLU A 55 8.71 -1.42 -9.04
N GLN A 56 7.50 -0.87 -9.18
CA GLN A 56 6.57 -0.80 -8.06
C GLN A 56 5.87 -2.15 -7.88
N GLU A 57 6.06 -2.77 -6.72
CA GLU A 57 5.51 -4.10 -6.37
C GLU A 57 4.35 -4.05 -5.36
N ASN A 58 3.98 -2.85 -4.87
CA ASN A 58 2.83 -2.67 -3.97
C ASN A 58 2.19 -1.29 -4.15
N GLY A 59 0.95 -1.14 -3.69
CA GLY A 59 0.23 0.14 -3.69
C GLY A 59 -0.25 0.59 -5.08
N ILE A 60 -0.24 -0.32 -6.05
CA ILE A 60 -0.83 -0.11 -7.38
C ILE A 60 -2.22 -0.73 -7.40
N ILE A 61 -3.16 0.00 -7.97
CA ILE A 61 -4.48 -0.50 -8.33
C ILE A 61 -4.46 -0.80 -9.83
N ASP A 62 -4.74 -2.05 -10.19
CA ASP A 62 -4.87 -2.48 -11.59
C ASP A 62 -6.33 -2.82 -11.86
N ASN A 63 -7.04 -1.86 -12.45
CA ASN A 63 -8.44 -1.97 -12.84
C ASN A 63 -8.57 -2.35 -14.33
N SER A 64 -7.47 -2.74 -15.01
CA SER A 64 -7.49 -2.96 -16.47
C SER A 64 -8.48 -4.04 -16.92
N GLU A 65 -8.57 -5.16 -16.19
CA GLU A 65 -9.52 -6.24 -16.50
C GLU A 65 -10.98 -5.76 -16.31
N GLU A 66 -11.28 -5.06 -15.22
CA GLU A 66 -12.64 -4.55 -14.95
C GLU A 66 -13.05 -3.49 -15.97
N ILE A 67 -12.13 -2.60 -16.34
CA ILE A 67 -12.34 -1.60 -17.39
C ILE A 67 -12.62 -2.30 -18.73
N GLU A 68 -11.87 -3.33 -19.10
CA GLU A 68 -12.07 -4.08 -20.36
C GLU A 68 -13.47 -4.75 -20.39
N GLU A 69 -13.89 -5.37 -19.28
CA GLU A 69 -15.23 -5.97 -19.16
C GLU A 69 -16.36 -4.93 -19.25
N LEU A 70 -16.17 -3.73 -18.70
CA LEU A 70 -17.14 -2.64 -18.79
C LEU A 70 -17.17 -2.02 -20.20
N GLU A 71 -16.02 -1.91 -20.86
CA GLU A 71 -15.91 -1.43 -22.23
C GLU A 71 -16.60 -2.40 -23.22
N GLU A 72 -16.49 -3.71 -23.03
CA GLU A 72 -17.24 -4.71 -23.82
C GLU A 72 -18.77 -4.56 -23.63
N GLN A 73 -19.23 -4.30 -22.40
CA GLN A 73 -20.66 -4.07 -22.14
C GLN A 73 -21.22 -2.82 -22.85
N LEU A 74 -20.40 -1.79 -23.07
CA LEU A 74 -20.83 -0.60 -23.82
C LEU A 74 -21.11 -0.93 -25.29
N GLU A 75 -20.41 -1.88 -25.90
CA GLU A 75 -20.61 -2.26 -27.32
C GLU A 75 -22.02 -2.82 -27.59
N ASP A 76 -22.60 -3.50 -26.60
CA ASP A 76 -23.94 -4.08 -26.67
C ASP A 76 -25.07 -3.09 -26.31
N LEU A 77 -24.72 -1.91 -25.80
CA LEU A 77 -25.67 -0.87 -25.38
C LEU A 77 -25.88 0.19 -26.45
N GLY A 78 -27.09 0.76 -26.46
CA GLY A 78 -27.37 1.94 -27.28
C GLY A 78 -26.70 3.17 -26.66
N GLU A 79 -25.85 3.85 -27.44
CA GLU A 79 -25.26 5.15 -27.07
C GLU A 79 -26.35 6.11 -26.55
N GLY A 80 -26.09 6.74 -25.40
CA GLY A 80 -27.01 7.69 -24.77
C GLY A 80 -28.20 7.06 -24.03
N SER A 81 -28.18 5.75 -23.77
CA SER A 81 -29.05 5.15 -22.76
C SER A 81 -28.51 5.42 -21.35
N GLU A 82 -29.38 5.47 -20.34
CA GLU A 82 -29.00 5.69 -18.92
C GLU A 82 -27.89 4.72 -18.48
N LYS A 83 -28.03 3.43 -18.84
CA LYS A 83 -27.01 2.41 -18.53
C LYS A 83 -25.66 2.66 -19.21
N TYR A 84 -25.66 3.22 -20.42
CA TYR A 84 -24.44 3.55 -21.13
C TYR A 84 -23.69 4.67 -20.39
N GLU A 85 -24.43 5.70 -19.94
CA GLU A 85 -23.87 6.80 -19.15
C GLU A 85 -23.33 6.30 -17.80
N ASP A 86 -24.07 5.44 -17.08
CA ASP A 86 -23.64 4.87 -15.80
C ASP A 86 -22.34 4.04 -15.91
N ILE A 87 -22.19 3.26 -16.98
CA ILE A 87 -20.98 2.44 -17.20
C ILE A 87 -19.81 3.33 -17.61
N GLN A 88 -20.05 4.37 -18.42
CA GLN A 88 -19.00 5.34 -18.76
C GLN A 88 -18.47 6.07 -17.52
N GLU A 89 -19.35 6.46 -16.60
CA GLU A 89 -18.94 7.09 -15.33
C GLU A 89 -18.09 6.12 -14.48
N GLN A 90 -18.51 4.85 -14.36
CA GLN A 90 -17.73 3.83 -13.63
C GLN A 90 -16.34 3.60 -14.25
N ILE A 91 -16.24 3.52 -15.57
CA ILE A 91 -14.93 3.39 -16.25
C ILE A 91 -14.03 4.58 -15.94
N GLU A 92 -14.57 5.80 -15.94
CA GLU A 92 -13.81 7.00 -15.63
C GLU A 92 -13.33 6.99 -14.16
N GLU A 93 -14.20 6.64 -13.22
CA GLU A 93 -13.84 6.51 -11.80
C GLU A 93 -12.71 5.48 -11.59
N LEU A 94 -12.80 4.31 -12.23
CA LEU A 94 -11.77 3.27 -12.15
C LEU A 94 -10.45 3.71 -12.77
N LYS A 95 -10.49 4.47 -13.87
CA LYS A 95 -9.30 5.05 -14.52
C LYS A 95 -8.65 6.10 -13.63
N GLU A 96 -9.45 6.98 -13.02
CA GLU A 96 -8.96 7.98 -12.07
C GLU A 96 -8.32 7.33 -10.83
N GLU A 97 -8.95 6.31 -10.25
CA GLU A 97 -8.41 5.57 -9.10
C GLU A 97 -7.07 4.90 -9.44
N GLN A 98 -7.00 4.23 -10.60
CA GLN A 98 -5.79 3.60 -11.10
C GLN A 98 -4.67 4.64 -11.32
N GLU A 99 -4.97 5.78 -11.96
CA GLU A 99 -3.98 6.87 -12.18
C GLU A 99 -3.49 7.47 -10.86
N GLN A 100 -4.38 7.65 -9.88
CA GLN A 100 -4.00 8.13 -8.54
C GLN A 100 -3.06 7.15 -7.83
N SER A 101 -3.24 5.84 -8.01
CA SER A 101 -2.35 4.83 -7.43
C SER A 101 -0.90 4.90 -7.96
N TYR A 102 -0.70 5.30 -9.21
CA TYR A 102 0.62 5.51 -9.80
C TYR A 102 1.27 6.83 -9.40
N ASN A 103 0.46 7.84 -9.09
CA ASN A 103 0.91 9.21 -8.83
C ASN A 103 0.80 9.61 -7.35
N GLN A 104 0.91 8.65 -6.44
CA GLN A 104 0.86 8.94 -5.01
C GLN A 104 2.02 9.84 -4.57
N ASP A 105 1.72 10.83 -3.73
CA ASP A 105 2.73 11.71 -3.13
C ASP A 105 3.56 10.94 -2.09
N ILE A 106 4.83 10.67 -2.40
CA ILE A 106 5.76 10.03 -1.47
C ILE A 106 6.58 11.09 -0.74
N PHE A 107 6.48 11.09 0.59
CA PHE A 107 7.15 12.06 1.45
C PHE A 107 8.51 11.59 1.97
N GLN A 108 8.67 10.27 2.15
CA GLN A 108 9.89 9.67 2.67
C GLN A 108 10.13 8.31 2.04
N TYR A 109 11.41 7.97 1.83
CA TYR A 109 11.82 6.66 1.35
C TYR A 109 12.63 5.92 2.39
N PHE A 110 12.36 4.63 2.53
CA PHE A 110 13.11 3.74 3.42
C PHE A 110 13.56 2.50 2.68
N ILE A 111 14.85 2.18 2.80
CA ILE A 111 15.36 0.86 2.40
C ILE A 111 14.86 -0.15 3.42
N VAL A 112 14.31 -1.26 2.92
CA VAL A 112 13.77 -2.34 3.76
C VAL A 112 14.37 -3.68 3.34
N SER A 113 14.40 -4.62 4.28
CA SER A 113 14.74 -6.02 4.01
C SER A 113 13.61 -6.73 3.26
N ASP A 114 13.88 -7.90 2.68
CA ASP A 114 12.86 -8.75 2.05
C ASP A 114 11.70 -9.07 3.00
N GLN A 115 12.03 -9.33 4.28
CA GLN A 115 11.00 -9.55 5.30
C GLN A 115 10.15 -8.28 5.51
N GLY A 116 10.76 -7.10 5.51
CA GLY A 116 10.03 -5.84 5.59
C GLY A 116 9.13 -5.60 4.37
N ALA A 117 9.63 -5.90 3.17
CA ALA A 117 8.88 -5.83 1.93
C ALA A 117 7.62 -6.72 1.96
N GLU A 118 7.75 -7.98 2.41
CA GLU A 118 6.61 -8.88 2.58
C GLU A 118 5.59 -8.36 3.61
N MET A 119 6.08 -7.77 4.71
CA MET A 119 5.20 -7.18 5.71
C MET A 119 4.44 -5.97 5.16
N ILE A 120 5.09 -5.11 4.37
CA ILE A 120 4.46 -3.96 3.72
C ILE A 120 3.36 -4.42 2.76
N LYS A 121 3.66 -5.37 1.86
CA LYS A 121 2.66 -5.97 0.96
C LYS A 121 1.48 -6.60 1.69
N GLN A 122 1.73 -7.17 2.87
CA GLN A 122 0.71 -7.86 3.63
C GLN A 122 -0.23 -6.92 4.40
N TYR A 123 0.30 -5.80 4.88
CA TYR A 123 -0.34 -5.00 5.93
C TYR A 123 -0.63 -3.55 5.55
N THR A 124 -0.14 -3.09 4.40
CA THR A 124 -0.31 -1.72 3.90
C THR A 124 -0.54 -1.73 2.40
N ASP A 125 -1.22 -0.70 1.91
CA ASP A 125 -1.33 -0.41 0.48
C ASP A 125 -0.31 0.67 0.07
N ASP A 126 0.78 0.82 0.84
CA ASP A 126 1.82 1.81 0.57
C ASP A 126 2.69 1.39 -0.63
N PRO A 127 3.20 2.35 -1.42
CA PRO A 127 4.14 2.10 -2.50
C PRO A 127 5.39 1.38 -2.02
N LEU A 128 5.70 0.26 -2.65
CA LEU A 128 6.93 -0.48 -2.43
C LEU A 128 7.61 -0.68 -3.79
N PHE A 129 8.89 -0.36 -3.86
CA PHE A 129 9.68 -0.41 -5.08
C PHE A 129 10.80 -1.44 -4.95
N TYR A 130 11.08 -2.17 -6.02
CA TYR A 130 12.16 -3.12 -6.13
C TYR A 130 13.12 -2.73 -7.26
N ASN A 131 14.42 -2.92 -7.06
CA ASN A 131 15.43 -2.72 -8.10
C ASN A 131 16.24 -4.00 -8.30
N GLU A 132 16.11 -4.61 -9.48
CA GLU A 132 16.78 -5.87 -9.82
C GLU A 132 18.32 -5.79 -9.75
N ASN A 133 18.90 -4.64 -10.10
CA ASN A 133 20.36 -4.48 -10.15
C ASN A 133 20.98 -4.24 -8.77
N LEU A 134 20.23 -3.64 -7.84
CA LEU A 134 20.62 -3.46 -6.45
C LEU A 134 20.20 -4.62 -5.55
N ASP A 135 19.26 -5.45 -6.01
CA ASP A 135 18.61 -6.51 -5.22
C ASP A 135 18.08 -5.93 -3.89
N MET A 136 17.23 -4.91 -4.02
CA MET A 136 16.84 -4.05 -2.89
C MET A 136 15.41 -3.54 -3.00
N TYR A 137 14.74 -3.51 -1.85
CA TYR A 137 13.43 -2.90 -1.67
C TYR A 137 13.51 -1.49 -1.06
N VAL A 138 12.66 -0.59 -1.57
CA VAL A 138 12.46 0.76 -1.06
C VAL A 138 10.97 1.00 -0.84
N TRP A 139 10.61 1.32 0.39
CA TRP A 139 9.24 1.68 0.78
C TRP A 139 9.04 3.19 0.70
N GLY A 140 7.97 3.62 0.03
CA GLY A 140 7.54 5.02 -0.06
C GLY A 140 6.40 5.30 0.92
N VAL A 141 6.62 6.22 1.85
CA VAL A 141 5.61 6.63 2.84
C VAL A 141 4.79 7.79 2.30
N THR A 142 3.46 7.63 2.27
CA THR A 142 2.49 8.57 1.68
C THR A 142 1.82 9.50 2.69
N HIS A 143 2.27 9.48 3.95
CA HIS A 143 1.73 10.31 5.02
C HIS A 143 2.70 11.43 5.43
N CYS A 144 2.17 12.65 5.58
CA CYS A 144 2.93 13.85 5.96
C CYS A 144 2.41 14.48 7.27
N GLY A 145 3.31 15.01 8.08
CA GLY A 145 3.00 15.94 9.19
C GLY A 145 2.45 15.31 10.48
N THR A 146 2.09 14.03 10.48
CA THR A 146 1.62 13.31 11.67
C THR A 146 2.70 12.33 12.15
N SER A 147 2.93 12.30 13.47
CA SER A 147 3.86 11.34 14.06
C SER A 147 3.36 9.91 13.83
N TRP A 148 4.28 8.99 13.53
CA TRP A 148 3.95 7.63 13.12
C TRP A 148 3.21 6.79 14.17
N ASP A 149 3.26 7.18 15.45
CA ASP A 149 2.47 6.58 16.54
C ASP A 149 0.99 7.00 16.54
N TYR A 150 0.62 7.97 15.69
CA TYR A 150 -0.75 8.43 15.42
C TYR A 150 -1.24 8.09 14.01
N VAL A 151 -0.43 7.41 13.19
CA VAL A 151 -0.82 6.92 11.86
C VAL A 151 -1.10 5.43 11.98
N LEU A 152 -2.33 5.01 11.69
CA LEU A 152 -2.78 3.63 11.83
C LEU A 152 -2.68 2.91 10.49
N THR A 153 -2.25 1.66 10.54
CA THR A 153 -2.38 0.67 9.45
C THR A 153 -3.77 0.03 9.51
N ASP A 154 -4.12 -0.74 8.47
CA ASP A 154 -5.34 -1.55 8.45
C ASP A 154 -5.27 -2.81 9.34
N VAL A 155 -4.14 -3.03 10.01
CA VAL A 155 -3.92 -4.22 10.83
C VAL A 155 -4.65 -4.09 12.16
N LYS A 156 -5.69 -4.89 12.35
CA LYS A 156 -6.48 -4.93 13.58
C LYS A 156 -5.68 -5.51 14.75
N LEU A 157 -5.65 -4.77 15.85
CA LEU A 157 -5.22 -5.23 17.16
C LEU A 157 -6.40 -5.83 17.94
N ASN A 158 -6.10 -6.62 18.97
CA ASN A 158 -7.08 -7.11 19.95
C ASN A 158 -8.31 -7.82 19.33
N CYS A 159 -8.14 -8.54 18.23
CA CYS A 159 -9.25 -9.14 17.49
C CYS A 159 -9.93 -10.36 18.16
N GLY A 160 -9.49 -10.74 19.37
CA GLY A 160 -10.04 -11.88 20.12
C GLY A 160 -9.86 -13.25 19.45
N GLN A 161 -9.02 -13.34 18.42
CA GLN A 161 -8.67 -14.57 17.70
C GLN A 161 -7.15 -14.72 17.76
N GLU A 162 -6.66 -15.92 18.07
CA GLU A 162 -5.22 -16.21 18.22
C GLU A 162 -4.47 -15.92 16.92
N ALA A 163 -3.29 -15.30 17.02
CA ALA A 163 -2.52 -14.83 15.86
C ALA A 163 -1.86 -15.95 15.05
N PHE A 164 -1.92 -17.20 15.50
CA PHE A 164 -1.28 -18.34 14.85
C PHE A 164 -2.03 -19.64 15.23
N GLU A 165 -2.42 -20.43 14.21
CA GLU A 165 -2.41 -21.90 14.29
C GLU A 165 -1.15 -22.41 13.58
#